data_AF-A0A1V5NH14-F1
#
_entry.id   AF-A0A1V5NH14-F1
#
_cell.length_a   1.000
_cell.length_b   1.000
_cell.length_c   1.000
_cell.angle_alpha   90.00
_cell.angle_beta   90.00
_cell.angle_gamma   90.00
#
_symmetry.space_group_name_H-M   'P 1'
#
loop_
_entity.id
_entity.type
_entity.pdbx_description
1 polymer ?
#
loop_
_entity_poly.entity_id
_entity_poly.type
_entity_poly.pdbx_seq_one_letter_code
_entity_poly.pdbx_strand_id
1 'polypeptide(L)'
;MTEKIMIRLSDITEGATVDQVKYWCKLLDIQPVIISRAAHVTSDQCDLIKKMAGMVEQGMRPRDAASMLVDVAVTVSPEPVNELNLEMARRIDSLEKAVMLLVEQNKKLAATIEAQNEMQNKKLEAIQFRLEPPKSDAKIVKPWEPAPKKKPQFSFLQKFWYELMDPVKLRAI
;
A
#
# COMPACT_ATOMS: atom_id res chain seq x y z
N MET A 1 3.04 -4.49 -34.45
CA MET A 1 2.47 -5.79 -34.03
C MET A 1 3.00 -6.82 -35.00
N THR A 2 3.98 -7.63 -34.60
CA THR A 2 4.53 -8.70 -35.45
C THR A 2 3.57 -9.88 -35.40
N GLU A 3 2.96 -10.22 -36.52
CA GLU A 3 2.08 -11.39 -36.64
C GLU A 3 2.91 -12.65 -36.37
N LYS A 4 2.54 -13.39 -35.32
CA LYS A 4 3.24 -14.61 -34.92
C LYS A 4 2.80 -15.72 -35.88
N ILE A 5 3.61 -16.03 -36.88
CA ILE A 5 3.35 -17.14 -37.81
C ILE A 5 3.39 -18.45 -37.00
N MET A 6 2.29 -19.19 -37.03
CA MET A 6 2.13 -20.46 -36.32
C MET A 6 2.11 -21.60 -37.34
N ILE A 7 3.03 -22.55 -37.19
CA ILE A 7 3.23 -23.66 -38.13
C ILE A 7 2.78 -24.95 -37.44
N ARG A 8 2.05 -25.80 -38.19
CA ARG A 8 1.52 -27.08 -37.69
C ARG A 8 2.66 -28.08 -37.52
N LEU A 9 2.67 -28.84 -36.41
CA LEU A 9 3.73 -29.83 -36.14
C LEU A 9 3.88 -30.90 -37.23
N SER A 10 2.80 -31.25 -37.94
CA SER A 10 2.82 -32.21 -39.04
C SER A 10 3.63 -31.75 -40.25
N ASP A 11 3.81 -30.43 -40.40
CA ASP A 11 4.30 -29.81 -41.63
C ASP A 11 5.75 -29.31 -41.47
N ILE A 12 6.41 -29.64 -40.35
CA ILE A 12 7.74 -29.13 -39.99
C ILE A 12 8.86 -29.91 -40.69
N THR A 13 8.70 -31.24 -40.79
CA THR A 13 9.72 -32.15 -41.32
C THR A 13 9.05 -33.28 -42.10
N GLU A 14 9.48 -33.53 -43.33
CA GLU A 14 8.95 -34.63 -44.16
C GLU A 14 9.53 -36.00 -43.77
N GLY A 15 10.68 -36.03 -43.09
CA GLY A 15 11.41 -37.25 -42.74
C GLY A 15 11.13 -37.85 -41.35
N ALA A 16 10.42 -37.13 -40.46
CA ALA A 16 10.17 -37.56 -39.09
C ALA A 16 8.68 -37.75 -38.80
N THR A 17 8.35 -38.76 -38.01
CA THR A 17 6.96 -39.00 -37.60
C THR A 17 6.49 -37.94 -36.60
N VAL A 18 5.18 -37.67 -36.57
CA VAL A 18 4.59 -36.67 -35.67
C VAL A 18 4.94 -36.95 -34.19
N ASP A 19 5.07 -38.21 -33.79
CA ASP A 19 5.43 -38.58 -32.42
C ASP A 19 6.91 -38.35 -32.11
N GLN A 20 7.81 -38.49 -33.10
CA GLN A 20 9.21 -38.07 -32.96
C GLN A 20 9.31 -36.56 -32.78
N VAL A 21 8.55 -35.79 -33.56
CA VAL A 21 8.51 -34.32 -33.45
C VAL A 21 7.95 -33.89 -32.08
N LYS A 22 6.91 -34.53 -31.55
CA LYS A 22 6.43 -34.28 -30.18
C LYS A 22 7.49 -34.61 -29.13
N TYR A 23 8.22 -35.71 -29.31
CA TYR A 23 9.30 -36.09 -28.43
C TYR A 23 10.43 -35.05 -28.44
N TRP A 24 10.79 -34.54 -29.62
CA TRP A 24 11.76 -33.45 -29.77
C TRP A 24 11.30 -32.15 -29.13
N CYS A 25 10.02 -31.78 -29.28
CA CYS A 25 9.45 -30.63 -28.58
C CYS A 25 9.62 -30.76 -27.06
N LYS A 26 9.40 -31.97 -26.51
CA LYS A 26 9.62 -32.25 -25.07
C LYS A 26 11.08 -32.13 -24.66
N LEU A 27 12.02 -32.52 -25.52
CA LEU A 27 13.46 -32.42 -25.24
C LEU A 27 13.99 -30.99 -25.33
N LEU A 28 13.42 -30.17 -26.21
CA LEU A 28 13.78 -28.75 -26.39
C LEU A 28 12.97 -27.81 -25.46
N ASP A 29 12.16 -28.36 -24.55
CA ASP A 29 11.23 -27.64 -23.68
C ASP A 29 10.28 -26.66 -24.44
N ILE A 30 9.91 -27.04 -25.67
CA ILE A 30 8.97 -26.30 -26.50
C ILE A 30 7.56 -26.76 -26.13
N GLN A 31 6.71 -25.82 -25.71
CA GLN A 31 5.28 -26.06 -25.47
C GLN A 31 4.47 -25.68 -26.72
N PRO A 32 3.95 -26.66 -27.48
CA PRO A 32 3.14 -26.38 -28.66
C PRO A 32 1.76 -25.85 -28.25
N VAL A 33 1.24 -24.87 -29.00
CA VAL A 33 -0.10 -24.33 -28.79
C VAL A 33 -1.11 -25.16 -29.60
N ILE A 34 -2.14 -25.66 -28.94
CA ILE A 34 -3.19 -26.45 -29.60
C ILE A 34 -4.23 -25.49 -30.19
N ILE A 35 -4.34 -25.48 -31.51
CA ILE A 35 -5.35 -24.71 -32.26
C ILE A 35 -6.12 -25.70 -33.14
N SER A 36 -7.44 -25.73 -32.99
CA SER A 36 -8.32 -26.57 -33.83
C SER A 36 -7.88 -28.03 -33.92
N ARG A 37 -7.56 -28.65 -32.78
CA ARG A 37 -7.11 -30.05 -32.62
C ARG A 37 -5.73 -30.40 -33.19
N ALA A 38 -4.96 -29.41 -33.62
CA ALA A 38 -3.58 -29.62 -34.04
C ALA A 38 -2.61 -28.77 -33.20
N ALA A 39 -1.43 -29.34 -32.94
CA ALA A 39 -0.36 -28.64 -32.26
C ALA A 39 0.38 -27.73 -33.24
N HIS A 40 0.59 -26.48 -32.85
CA HIS A 40 1.30 -25.47 -33.61
C HIS A 40 2.47 -24.90 -32.80
N VAL A 41 3.52 -24.51 -33.50
CA VAL A 41 4.73 -23.88 -32.93
C VAL A 41 5.04 -22.60 -33.69
N THR A 42 5.85 -21.74 -33.07
CA THR A 42 6.27 -20.48 -33.71
C THR A 42 7.30 -20.75 -34.81
N SER A 43 7.52 -19.78 -35.71
CA SER A 43 8.57 -19.88 -36.74
C SER A 43 9.94 -20.20 -36.14
N ASP A 44 10.34 -19.51 -35.06
CA ASP A 44 11.64 -19.72 -34.42
C ASP A 44 11.78 -21.14 -33.84
N GLN A 45 10.69 -21.66 -33.25
CA GLN A 45 10.63 -23.03 -32.73
C GLN A 45 10.68 -24.07 -33.85
N CYS A 46 10.06 -23.78 -34.99
CA CYS A 46 10.11 -24.62 -36.19
C CYS A 46 11.56 -24.77 -36.70
N ASP A 47 12.33 -23.69 -36.73
CA ASP A 47 13.72 -23.71 -37.16
C ASP A 47 14.63 -24.51 -36.20
N LEU A 48 14.38 -24.43 -34.90
CA LEU A 48 15.07 -25.26 -33.90
C LEU A 48 14.77 -26.76 -34.10
N ILE A 49 13.51 -27.10 -34.36
CA ILE A 49 13.10 -28.49 -34.61
C ILE A 49 13.73 -29.02 -35.91
N LYS A 50 13.81 -28.19 -36.97
CA LYS A 50 14.49 -28.55 -38.22
C LYS A 50 15.99 -28.78 -38.03
N LYS A 51 16.66 -27.93 -37.24
CA LYS A 51 18.07 -28.13 -36.88
C LYS A 51 18.27 -29.43 -36.11
N MET A 52 17.37 -29.74 -35.18
CA MET A 52 17.38 -31.00 -34.44
C MET A 52 17.19 -32.20 -35.36
N ALA A 53 16.26 -32.12 -36.32
CA ALA A 53 16.05 -33.16 -37.32
C ALA A 53 17.32 -33.42 -38.14
N GLY A 54 17.99 -32.37 -38.61
CA GLY A 54 19.25 -32.50 -39.35
C GLY A 54 20.38 -33.15 -38.54
N MET A 55 20.47 -32.88 -37.23
CA MET A 55 21.44 -33.55 -36.35
C MET A 55 21.12 -35.03 -36.12
N VAL A 56 19.83 -35.36 -36.02
CA VAL A 56 19.38 -36.75 -35.86
C VAL A 56 19.59 -37.55 -37.15
N GLU A 57 19.36 -36.95 -38.31
CA GLU A 57 19.66 -37.55 -39.62
C GLU A 57 21.16 -37.83 -39.80
N GLN A 58 22.03 -37.00 -39.20
CA GLN A 58 23.47 -37.22 -39.16
C GLN A 58 23.91 -38.33 -38.19
N GLY A 59 22.96 -39.03 -37.56
CA GLY A 59 23.20 -40.16 -36.67
C GLY A 59 23.40 -39.80 -35.19
N MET A 60 23.17 -38.53 -34.81
CA MET A 60 23.23 -38.11 -33.41
C MET A 60 21.98 -38.56 -32.66
N ARG A 61 22.13 -38.93 -31.38
CA ARG A 61 20.97 -39.25 -30.53
C ARG A 61 20.16 -37.98 -30.26
N PRO A 62 18.82 -38.03 -30.32
CA PRO A 62 17.97 -36.85 -30.09
C PRO A 62 18.25 -36.12 -28.76
N ARG A 63 18.60 -36.85 -27.70
CA ARG A 63 18.94 -36.23 -26.40
C ARG A 63 20.20 -35.37 -26.48
N ASP A 64 21.24 -35.87 -27.16
CA ASP A 64 22.53 -35.19 -27.28
C ASP A 64 22.42 -33.99 -28.23
N ALA A 65 21.65 -34.14 -29.31
CA ALA A 65 21.32 -33.05 -30.23
C ALA A 65 20.53 -31.93 -29.53
N ALA A 66 19.57 -32.28 -28.66
CA ALA A 66 18.82 -31.31 -27.88
C ALA A 66 19.72 -30.55 -26.90
N SER A 67 20.62 -31.23 -26.17
CA SER A 67 21.58 -30.54 -25.29
C SER A 67 22.48 -29.57 -26.07
N MET A 68 22.98 -29.97 -27.24
CA MET A 68 23.79 -29.08 -28.07
C MET A 68 23.00 -27.85 -28.55
N LEU A 69 21.73 -28.01 -28.93
CA LEU A 69 20.90 -26.89 -29.38
C LEU A 69 20.48 -25.96 -28.23
N VAL A 70 20.25 -26.50 -27.04
CA VAL A 70 19.98 -25.71 -25.82
C VAL A 70 21.24 -24.93 -25.42
N ASP A 71 22.41 -25.56 -25.41
CA ASP A 71 23.68 -24.91 -25.08
C ASP A 71 24.08 -23.86 -26.14
N VAL A 72 23.77 -24.11 -27.41
CA VAL A 72 23.97 -23.15 -28.51
C VAL A 72 22.98 -21.99 -28.43
N ALA A 73 21.74 -22.19 -28.00
CA ALA A 73 20.80 -21.09 -27.75
C ALA A 73 21.24 -20.19 -26.58
N VAL A 74 21.98 -20.74 -25.60
CA VAL A 74 22.59 -19.96 -24.50
C VAL A 74 23.84 -19.19 -24.97
N THR A 75 24.52 -19.63 -26.04
CA THR A 75 25.81 -19.06 -26.47
C THR A 75 25.76 -18.28 -27.79
N VAL A 76 24.67 -18.36 -28.56
CA VAL A 76 24.52 -17.66 -29.84
C VAL A 76 23.31 -16.72 -29.80
N SER A 77 23.48 -15.61 -29.10
CA SER A 77 22.83 -14.34 -29.44
C SER A 77 23.93 -13.34 -29.82
N PRO A 78 24.31 -13.23 -31.10
CA PRO A 78 25.18 -12.15 -31.53
C PRO A 78 24.33 -10.88 -31.70
N GLU A 79 24.62 -9.86 -30.86
CA GLU A 79 24.30 -8.40 -30.94
C GLU A 79 23.59 -7.80 -29.70
N PRO A 80 23.75 -6.47 -29.46
CA PRO A 80 24.76 -5.81 -28.64
C PRO A 80 24.36 -5.76 -27.14
N VAL A 81 24.49 -6.88 -26.43
CA VAL A 81 24.10 -6.96 -25.02
C VAL A 81 24.91 -5.99 -24.13
N ASN A 82 26.15 -5.65 -24.52
CA ASN A 82 26.97 -4.71 -23.75
C ASN A 82 26.50 -3.25 -23.83
N GLU A 83 26.03 -2.77 -24.99
CA GLU A 83 25.53 -1.40 -25.11
C GLU A 83 24.16 -1.24 -24.46
N LEU A 84 23.29 -2.24 -24.59
CA LEU A 84 21.96 -2.23 -23.98
C LEU A 84 22.05 -2.34 -22.45
N ASN A 85 22.97 -3.15 -21.93
CA ASN A 85 23.26 -3.20 -20.48
C ASN A 85 23.90 -1.91 -19.97
N LEU A 86 24.80 -1.28 -20.74
CA LEU A 86 25.41 -0.01 -20.36
C LEU A 86 24.38 1.13 -20.36
N GLU A 87 23.48 1.15 -21.34
CA GLU A 87 22.37 2.11 -21.40
C GLU A 87 21.35 1.87 -20.27
N MET A 88 21.04 0.60 -19.95
CA MET A 88 20.23 0.27 -18.78
C MET A 88 20.90 0.72 -17.47
N ALA A 89 22.20 0.50 -17.31
CA ALA A 89 22.95 0.96 -16.13
C ALA A 89 22.93 2.48 -16.00
N ARG A 90 23.13 3.21 -17.11
CA ARG A 90 23.01 4.68 -17.14
C ARG A 90 21.61 5.17 -16.77
N ARG A 91 20.57 4.48 -17.24
CA ARG A 91 19.19 4.78 -16.88
C ARG A 91 18.93 4.54 -15.39
N ILE A 92 19.42 3.45 -14.84
CA ILE A 92 19.32 3.14 -13.41
C ILE A 92 20.03 4.23 -12.58
N ASP A 93 21.27 4.59 -12.93
CA ASP A 93 22.00 5.68 -12.26
C ASP A 93 21.26 7.03 -12.34
N SER A 94 20.63 7.32 -13.48
CA SER A 94 19.84 8.55 -13.65
C SER A 94 18.58 8.54 -12.80
N LEU A 95 17.93 7.38 -12.67
CA LEU A 95 16.75 7.18 -11.83
C LEU A 95 17.12 7.29 -10.35
N GLU A 96 18.23 6.70 -9.91
CA GLU A 96 18.71 6.82 -8.53
C GLU A 96 18.98 8.29 -8.15
N LYS A 97 19.62 9.05 -9.04
CA LYS A 97 19.83 10.50 -8.83
C LYS A 97 18.51 11.27 -8.75
N ALA A 98 17.56 10.97 -9.64
CA ALA A 98 16.24 11.61 -9.61
C ALA A 98 15.49 11.30 -8.31
N VAL A 99 15.54 10.04 -7.83
CA VAL A 99 14.94 9.63 -6.56
C VAL A 99 15.60 10.34 -5.39
N MET A 100 16.93 10.45 -5.39
CA MET A 100 17.65 11.17 -4.33
C MET A 100 17.24 12.66 -4.28
N LEU A 101 17.09 13.32 -5.43
CA LEU A 101 16.60 14.70 -5.50
C LEU A 101 15.16 14.83 -5.01
N LEU A 102 14.28 13.87 -5.35
CA LEU A 102 12.91 13.84 -4.84
C LEU A 102 12.86 13.66 -3.32
N VAL A 103 13.71 12.81 -2.75
CA VAL A 103 13.82 12.64 -1.30
C VAL A 103 14.29 13.93 -0.64
N GLU A 104 15.28 14.61 -1.22
CA GLU A 104 15.76 15.89 -0.68
C GLU A 104 14.69 17.00 -0.76
N GLN A 105 13.95 17.07 -1.87
CA GLN A 105 12.82 18.00 -2.00
C GLN A 105 11.70 17.69 -1.01
N ASN A 106 11.34 16.41 -0.83
CA ASN A 106 10.35 16.00 0.16
C ASN A 106 10.78 16.37 1.58
N LYS A 107 12.05 16.21 1.93
CA LYS A 107 12.58 16.64 3.24
C LYS A 107 12.47 18.15 3.43
N LYS A 108 12.77 18.94 2.40
CA LYS A 108 12.61 20.42 2.45
C LYS A 108 11.15 20.83 2.59
N LEU A 109 10.25 20.17 1.86
CA LEU A 109 8.81 20.43 1.93
C LEU A 109 8.25 20.07 3.31
N ALA A 110 8.61 18.91 3.87
CA ALA A 110 8.21 18.50 5.21
C ALA A 110 8.65 19.52 6.27
N ALA A 111 9.91 19.95 6.24
CA ALA A 111 10.41 20.97 7.16
C ALA A 111 9.67 22.32 7.02
N THR A 112 9.29 22.70 5.79
CA THR A 112 8.52 23.93 5.54
C THR A 112 7.10 23.82 6.09
N ILE A 113 6.45 22.65 5.93
CA ILE A 113 5.12 22.38 6.47
C ILE A 113 5.16 22.40 8.01
N GLU A 114 6.15 21.77 8.62
CA GLU A 114 6.35 21.79 10.07
C GLU A 114 6.51 23.22 10.59
N ALA A 115 7.39 24.02 9.97
CA ALA A 115 7.58 25.43 10.34
C ALA A 115 6.31 26.27 10.17
N GLN A 116 5.52 26.02 9.12
CA GLN A 116 4.24 26.69 8.91
C GLN A 116 3.21 26.28 9.98
N ASN A 117 3.12 25.00 10.32
CA ASN A 117 2.23 24.49 11.36
C ASN A 117 2.60 25.07 12.74
N GLU A 118 3.88 25.12 13.08
CA GLU A 118 4.35 25.77 14.32
C GLU A 118 3.95 27.24 14.37
N MET A 119 4.11 27.98 13.26
CA MET A 119 3.71 29.38 13.20
C MET A 119 2.19 29.54 13.33
N GLN A 120 1.40 28.66 12.71
CA GLN A 120 -0.06 28.66 12.83
C GLN A 120 -0.50 28.34 14.27
N ASN A 121 0.11 27.34 14.90
CA ASN A 121 -0.18 26.99 16.30
C ASN A 121 0.10 28.16 17.24
N LYS A 122 1.24 28.85 17.09
CA LYS A 122 1.55 30.06 17.87
C LYS A 122 0.51 31.17 17.67
N LYS A 123 0.01 31.36 16.44
CA LYS A 123 -1.05 32.33 16.15
C LYS A 123 -2.38 31.92 16.81
N LEU A 124 -2.72 30.64 16.76
CA LEU A 124 -3.92 30.09 17.40
C LEU A 124 -3.85 30.23 18.93
N GLU A 125 -2.72 29.92 19.55
CA GLU A 125 -2.48 30.13 20.98
C GLU A 125 -2.64 31.61 21.37
N ALA A 126 -2.09 32.53 20.58
CA ALA A 126 -2.24 33.96 20.82
C ALA A 126 -3.70 34.44 20.70
N ILE A 127 -4.47 33.88 19.77
CA ILE A 127 -5.91 34.15 19.64
C ILE A 127 -6.66 33.56 20.82
N GLN A 128 -6.37 32.32 21.19
CA GLN A 128 -6.99 31.65 22.34
C GLN A 128 -6.77 32.47 23.61
N PHE A 129 -5.55 32.92 23.87
CA PHE A 129 -5.26 33.74 25.05
C PHE A 129 -6.04 35.06 25.08
N ARG A 130 -6.33 35.66 23.91
CA ARG A 130 -7.17 36.88 23.82
C ARG A 130 -8.65 36.62 24.01
N LEU A 131 -9.12 35.43 23.62
CA LEU A 131 -10.53 35.03 23.71
C LEU A 131 -10.86 34.35 25.03
N GLU A 132 -9.87 33.86 25.77
CA GLU A 132 -10.07 33.30 27.10
C GLU A 132 -10.65 34.38 28.02
N PRO A 133 -11.82 34.12 28.63
CA PRO A 133 -12.36 35.04 29.62
C PRO A 133 -11.31 35.20 30.73
N PRO A 134 -11.16 36.42 31.29
CA PRO A 134 -10.22 36.64 32.38
C PRO A 134 -10.50 35.58 33.45
N LYS A 135 -9.43 34.94 33.95
CA LYS A 135 -9.50 33.94 35.02
C LYS A 135 -9.97 34.63 36.30
N SER A 136 -11.25 34.97 36.37
CA SER A 136 -11.91 35.42 37.57
C SER A 136 -12.21 34.19 38.39
N ASP A 137 -11.83 34.20 39.66
CA ASP A 137 -12.24 33.16 40.60
C ASP A 137 -13.75 32.96 40.47
N ALA A 138 -14.18 31.71 40.34
CA ALA A 138 -15.58 31.37 40.23
C ALA A 138 -16.30 31.97 41.43
N LYS A 139 -17.03 33.07 41.22
CA LYS A 139 -17.87 33.66 42.27
C LYS A 139 -18.87 32.58 42.63
N ILE A 140 -18.71 31.99 43.80
CA ILE A 140 -19.69 31.07 44.38
C ILE A 140 -20.93 31.91 44.63
N VAL A 141 -21.84 31.92 43.65
CA VAL A 141 -23.14 32.57 43.77
C VAL A 141 -23.90 31.76 44.81
N LYS A 142 -23.99 32.28 46.03
CA LYS A 142 -24.89 31.73 47.04
C LYS A 142 -26.32 31.92 46.50
N PRO A 143 -27.07 30.84 46.25
CA PRO A 143 -28.47 30.96 45.91
C PRO A 143 -29.18 31.76 47.00
N TRP A 144 -30.13 32.60 46.62
CA TRP A 144 -30.92 33.33 47.60
C TRP A 144 -31.68 32.32 48.47
N GLU A 145 -31.43 32.35 49.78
CA GLU A 145 -32.16 31.56 50.77
C GLU A 145 -33.13 32.47 51.54
N PRO A 146 -34.38 32.03 51.79
CA PRO A 146 -35.31 32.80 52.60
C PRO A 146 -34.76 32.97 54.02
N ALA A 147 -35.01 34.13 54.63
CA ALA A 147 -34.56 34.42 55.99
C ALA A 147 -34.97 33.29 56.96
N PRO A 148 -34.05 32.80 57.81
CA PRO A 148 -34.35 31.69 58.70
C PRO A 148 -35.52 32.07 59.61
N LYS A 149 -36.50 31.17 59.72
CA LYS A 149 -37.65 31.36 60.63
C LYS A 149 -37.11 31.59 62.05
N LYS A 150 -37.57 32.66 62.70
CA LYS A 150 -37.26 32.91 64.11
C LYS A 150 -37.67 31.67 64.92
N LYS A 151 -36.75 31.11 65.70
CA LYS A 151 -37.05 29.99 66.59
C LYS A 151 -38.13 30.40 67.59
N PRO A 152 -39.06 29.51 67.97
CA PRO A 152 -40.04 29.83 69.00
C PRO A 152 -39.32 30.23 70.29
N GLN A 153 -39.69 31.38 70.87
CA GLN A 153 -39.06 31.90 72.08
C GLN A 153 -39.42 31.09 73.33
N PHE A 154 -40.58 30.43 73.32
CA PHE A 154 -41.09 29.64 74.43
C PHE A 154 -41.32 28.20 74.00
N SER A 155 -40.96 27.27 74.88
CA SER A 155 -41.36 25.87 74.71
C SER A 155 -42.88 25.73 74.85
N PHE A 156 -43.46 24.66 74.30
CA PHE A 156 -44.90 24.42 74.35
C PHE A 156 -45.47 24.50 75.77
N LEU A 157 -44.80 23.86 76.73
CA LEU A 157 -45.18 23.87 78.15
C LEU A 157 -45.10 25.28 78.76
N GLN A 158 -44.07 26.06 78.43
CA GLN A 158 -43.97 27.43 78.90
C GLN A 158 -45.07 28.31 78.32
N LYS A 159 -45.40 28.13 77.04
CA LYS A 159 -46.51 28.86 76.41
C LYS A 159 -47.84 28.54 77.10
N PHE A 160 -48.12 27.26 77.33
CA PHE A 160 -49.32 26.82 78.05
C PHE A 160 -49.37 27.37 79.48
N TRP A 161 -48.24 27.39 80.18
CA TRP A 161 -48.15 27.91 81.54
C TRP A 161 -48.37 29.42 81.59
N TYR A 162 -47.77 30.19 80.67
CA TYR A 162 -48.00 31.63 80.56
C TYR A 162 -49.41 31.97 80.10
N GLU A 163 -50.03 31.15 79.26
CA GLU A 163 -51.44 31.33 78.85
C GLU A 163 -52.39 31.17 80.04
N LEU A 164 -52.10 30.26 80.96
CA LEU A 164 -52.89 30.03 82.17
C LEU A 164 -52.65 31.09 83.26
N MET A 165 -51.40 31.51 83.46
CA MET A 165 -50.99 32.29 84.62
C MET A 165 -50.78 33.78 84.35
N ASP A 166 -50.34 34.16 83.15
CA ASP A 166 -50.06 35.57 82.80
C ASP A 166 -50.05 35.80 81.27
N PRO A 167 -51.21 36.04 80.65
CA PRO A 167 -51.36 36.12 79.19
C PRO A 167 -50.77 37.39 78.58
N VAL A 168 -50.33 38.36 79.40
CA VAL A 168 -49.73 39.61 78.92
C VAL A 168 -48.33 39.34 78.37
N LYS A 169 -47.59 38.40 78.97
CA LYS A 169 -46.23 38.02 78.54
C LYS A 169 -46.16 37.39 77.16
N LEU A 170 -47.24 36.77 76.69
CA LEU A 170 -47.32 36.17 75.35
C LEU A 170 -47.60 37.18 74.23
N ARG A 171 -48.05 38.40 74.55
CA ARG A 171 -48.38 39.45 73.56
C ARG A 171 -47.25 40.44 73.32
N ALA A 172 -46.23 40.44 74.17
CA ALA A 172 -45.12 41.39 74.12
C ALA A 172 -43.98 40.96 73.15
N ILE A 173 -44.25 40.04 72.21
CA ILE A 173 -43.26 39.31 71.40
C ILE A 173 -43.49 39.54 69.90
#